data_AF-A0A7U3YBB5-F1
#
_entry.id   AF-A0A7U3YBB5-F1
#
_cell.length_a   1.000
_cell.length_b   1.000
_cell.length_c   1.000
_cell.angle_alpha   90.00
_cell.angle_beta   90.00
_cell.angle_gamma   90.00
#
_symmetry.space_group_name_H-M   'P 1'
#
loop_
_entity.id
_entity.type
_entity.pdbx_description
1 polymer ?
#
loop_
_entity_poly.entity_id
_entity_poly.type
_entity_poly.pdbx_seq_one_letter_code
_entity_poly.pdbx_strand_id
1 'polypeptide(L)'
;MSINERITKELAEVEERERIEKQLLLEAERINEIDTLAKAHLSNHFNKEVLLAKGYTLKDIMQAQRRELVRKFVPIEQIKAIAKVSDISHIDGEILEQLVSLAKVNIKLRKNASSNSSSVDSIKGNIAIKSEERASLLNSNFVPINFTEFVQAISNTYKQRRIQFYENLKRHKRTSIA
;
A
#
# COMPACT_ATOMS: atom_id res chain seq x y z
N MET A 1 -56.34 -18.12 -0.03
CA MET A 1 -54.96 -18.62 -0.12
C MET A 1 -54.92 -20.04 0.38
N SER A 2 -54.39 -20.94 -0.44
CA SER A 2 -54.11 -22.33 -0.03
C SER A 2 -52.94 -22.37 0.95
N ILE A 3 -52.86 -23.38 1.81
CA ILE A 3 -51.73 -23.60 2.73
C ILE A 3 -50.40 -23.58 1.97
N ASN A 4 -50.37 -24.19 0.78
CA ASN A 4 -49.18 -24.21 -0.08
C ASN A 4 -48.76 -22.82 -0.56
N GLU A 5 -49.74 -21.94 -0.80
CA GLU A 5 -49.51 -20.56 -1.25
C GLU A 5 -49.02 -19.66 -0.10
N ARG A 6 -49.41 -19.96 1.15
CA ARG A 6 -48.81 -19.35 2.35
C ARG A 6 -47.38 -19.82 2.56
N ILE A 7 -47.13 -21.13 2.44
CA ILE A 7 -45.79 -21.71 2.62
C ILE A 7 -44.81 -21.15 1.57
N THR A 8 -45.19 -21.05 0.30
CA THR A 8 -44.31 -20.50 -0.74
C THR A 8 -44.02 -19.02 -0.53
N LYS A 9 -45.00 -18.23 -0.10
CA LYS A 9 -44.81 -16.81 0.22
C LYS A 9 -43.91 -16.62 1.44
N GLU A 10 -44.10 -17.44 2.48
CA GLU A 10 -43.29 -17.40 3.69
C GLU A 10 -41.84 -17.85 3.41
N LEU A 11 -41.64 -18.90 2.60
CA LEU A 11 -40.31 -19.30 2.13
C LEU A 11 -39.60 -18.16 1.38
N ALA A 12 -40.30 -17.51 0.45
CA ALA A 12 -39.72 -16.42 -0.33
C ALA A 12 -39.36 -15.20 0.56
N GLU A 13 -40.17 -14.89 1.56
CA GLU A 13 -39.89 -13.82 2.51
C GLU A 13 -38.67 -14.13 3.39
N VAL A 14 -38.54 -15.38 3.85
CA VAL A 14 -37.38 -15.83 4.62
C VAL A 14 -36.10 -15.78 3.78
N GLU A 15 -36.15 -16.25 2.52
CA GLU A 15 -35.00 -16.17 1.62
C GLU A 15 -34.55 -14.72 1.36
N GLU A 16 -35.49 -13.79 1.15
CA GLU A 16 -35.14 -12.38 0.96
C GLU A 16 -34.54 -11.75 2.22
N ARG A 17 -35.08 -12.08 3.40
CA ARG A 17 -34.51 -11.64 4.68
C ARG A 17 -33.08 -12.14 4.85
N GLU A 18 -32.82 -13.42 4.55
CA GLU A 18 -31.46 -13.97 4.60
C GLU A 18 -30.50 -13.29 3.62
N ARG A 19 -30.96 -12.94 2.42
CA ARG A 19 -30.14 -12.21 1.44
C ARG A 19 -29.78 -10.81 1.94
N ILE A 20 -30.74 -10.09 2.49
CA ILE A 20 -30.53 -8.76 3.07
C ILE A 20 -29.56 -8.84 4.25
N GLU A 21 -29.75 -9.81 5.15
CA GLU A 21 -28.88 -9.99 6.30
C GLU A 21 -27.42 -10.28 5.88
N LYS A 22 -27.22 -11.18 4.90
CA LYS A 22 -25.90 -11.45 4.33
C LYS A 22 -25.26 -10.21 3.72
N GLN A 23 -26.03 -9.39 2.99
CA GLN A 23 -25.52 -8.15 2.42
C GLN A 23 -25.11 -7.13 3.49
N LEU A 24 -25.91 -6.98 4.54
CA LEU A 24 -25.60 -6.10 5.67
C LEU A 24 -24.34 -6.54 6.41
N LEU A 25 -24.17 -7.85 6.60
CA LEU A 25 -22.98 -8.41 7.24
C LEU A 25 -21.71 -8.10 6.42
N LEU A 26 -21.76 -8.33 5.11
CA LEU A 26 -20.64 -8.04 4.21
C LEU A 26 -20.27 -6.55 4.20
N GLU A 27 -21.27 -5.67 4.23
CA GLU A 27 -21.02 -4.22 4.28
C GLU A 27 -20.41 -3.81 5.64
N ALA A 28 -20.87 -4.40 6.74
CA ALA A 28 -20.29 -4.16 8.07
C ALA A 28 -18.83 -4.61 8.16
N GLU A 29 -18.50 -5.78 7.60
CA GLU A 29 -17.13 -6.27 7.52
C GLU A 29 -16.25 -5.32 6.70
N ARG A 30 -16.74 -4.88 5.53
CA ARG A 30 -16.05 -3.91 4.67
C ARG A 30 -15.75 -2.60 5.42
N ILE A 31 -16.75 -2.06 6.11
CA ILE A 31 -16.60 -0.83 6.92
C ILE A 31 -15.52 -1.01 7.99
N ASN A 32 -15.56 -2.12 8.73
CA ASN A 32 -14.60 -2.39 9.79
C ASN A 32 -13.17 -2.55 9.25
N GLU A 33 -13.02 -3.22 8.10
CA GLU A 33 -11.71 -3.37 7.47
C GLU A 33 -11.12 -2.03 7.02
N ILE A 34 -11.94 -1.14 6.45
CA ILE A 34 -11.49 0.22 6.09
C ILE A 34 -11.12 1.02 7.34
N ASP A 35 -11.93 0.97 8.39
CA ASP A 35 -11.64 1.71 9.63
C ASP A 35 -10.35 1.22 10.31
N THR A 36 -10.12 -0.09 10.32
CA THR A 36 -8.88 -0.67 10.86
C THR A 36 -7.64 -0.29 10.03
N LEU A 37 -7.73 -0.33 8.70
CA LEU A 37 -6.66 0.13 7.82
C LEU A 37 -6.41 1.64 7.97
N ALA A 38 -7.47 2.43 8.10
CA ALA A 38 -7.39 3.86 8.32
C ALA A 38 -6.68 4.18 9.64
N LYS A 39 -7.08 3.54 10.75
CA LYS A 39 -6.43 3.69 12.06
C LYS A 39 -4.95 3.30 12.04
N ALA A 40 -4.59 2.25 11.29
CA ALA A 40 -3.22 1.76 11.24
C ALA A 40 -2.30 2.60 10.35
N HIS A 41 -2.83 3.17 9.27
CA HIS A 41 -2.02 3.73 8.18
C HIS A 41 -2.29 5.18 7.83
N LEU A 42 -3.38 5.79 8.30
CA LEU A 42 -3.67 7.20 8.09
C LEU A 42 -3.30 8.04 9.32
N SER A 43 -3.27 9.36 9.11
CA SER A 43 -3.06 10.31 10.21
C SER A 43 -4.32 10.44 11.06
N ASN A 44 -4.18 10.96 12.29
CA ASN A 44 -5.29 11.16 13.21
C ASN A 44 -6.40 12.11 12.68
N HIS A 45 -6.10 12.86 11.60
CA HIS A 45 -7.10 13.69 10.90
C HIS A 45 -8.24 12.85 10.29
N PHE A 46 -7.96 11.60 9.94
CA PHE A 46 -8.94 10.66 9.35
C PHE A 46 -9.55 9.72 10.40
N ASN A 47 -9.38 10.01 11.70
CA ASN A 47 -9.92 9.19 12.77
C ASN A 47 -11.45 9.31 12.81
N LYS A 48 -12.13 8.16 12.73
CA LYS A 48 -13.59 8.06 12.73
C LYS A 48 -14.22 8.74 13.95
N GLU A 49 -13.73 8.46 15.16
CA GLU A 49 -14.33 8.99 16.40
C GLU A 49 -14.21 10.52 16.47
N VAL A 50 -13.07 11.06 16.04
CA VAL A 50 -12.81 12.50 16.01
C VAL A 50 -13.72 13.19 14.98
N LEU A 51 -13.94 12.57 13.81
CA LEU A 51 -14.79 13.14 12.77
C LEU A 51 -16.28 13.02 13.11
N LEU A 52 -16.70 11.92 13.75
CA LEU A 52 -18.06 11.77 14.26
C LEU A 52 -18.37 12.81 15.35
N ALA A 53 -17.43 13.06 16.27
CA ALA A 53 -17.57 14.09 17.29
C ALA A 53 -17.69 15.52 16.70
N LYS A 54 -17.13 15.74 15.51
CA LYS A 54 -17.25 17.01 14.76
C LYS A 54 -18.56 17.13 13.97
N GLY A 55 -19.38 16.09 13.94
CA GLY A 55 -20.67 16.07 13.25
C GLY A 55 -20.61 15.61 11.78
N TYR A 56 -19.49 15.04 11.32
CA TYR A 56 -19.44 14.46 9.97
C TYR A 56 -20.23 13.15 9.91
N THR A 57 -20.86 12.88 8.75
CA THR A 57 -21.59 11.63 8.56
C THR A 57 -20.62 10.46 8.39
N LEU A 58 -21.02 9.27 8.84
CA LEU A 58 -20.20 8.06 8.67
C LEU A 58 -19.88 7.78 7.21
N LYS A 59 -20.82 8.06 6.29
CA LYS A 59 -20.64 7.87 4.86
C LYS A 59 -19.50 8.73 4.30
N ASP A 60 -19.48 10.00 4.66
CA ASP A 60 -18.45 10.94 4.20
C ASP A 60 -17.08 10.61 4.79
N ILE A 61 -17.05 10.22 6.07
CA ILE A 61 -15.84 9.76 6.76
C ILE A 61 -15.26 8.53 6.05
N MET A 62 -16.10 7.52 5.78
CA MET A 62 -15.69 6.31 5.07
C MET A 62 -15.16 6.63 3.67
N GLN A 63 -15.83 7.52 2.94
CA GLN A 63 -15.39 7.92 1.61
C GLN A 63 -14.03 8.64 1.66
N ALA A 64 -13.84 9.55 2.62
CA ALA A 64 -12.57 10.26 2.80
C ALA A 64 -11.43 9.29 3.17
N GLN A 65 -11.66 8.38 4.11
CA GLN A 65 -10.69 7.35 4.49
C GLN A 65 -10.29 6.47 3.29
N ARG A 66 -11.28 6.01 2.50
CA ARG A 66 -11.03 5.21 1.28
C ARG A 66 -10.16 5.95 0.28
N ARG A 67 -10.48 7.22 0.00
CA ARG A 67 -9.70 8.06 -0.92
C ARG A 67 -8.28 8.26 -0.41
N GLU A 68 -8.10 8.55 0.87
CA GLU A 68 -6.77 8.77 1.42
C GLU A 68 -5.91 7.48 1.42
N LEU A 69 -6.51 6.32 1.69
CA LEU A 69 -5.82 5.03 1.56
C LEU A 69 -5.34 4.81 0.12
N VAL A 70 -6.19 5.08 -0.87
CA VAL A 70 -5.81 4.98 -2.28
C VAL A 70 -4.67 5.94 -2.60
N ARG A 71 -4.78 7.21 -2.18
CA ARG A 71 -3.75 8.24 -2.39
C ARG A 71 -2.37 7.81 -1.90
N LYS A 72 -2.34 7.15 -0.73
CA LYS A 72 -1.10 6.79 -0.04
C LYS A 72 -0.48 5.50 -0.56
N PHE A 73 -1.29 4.55 -1.01
CA PHE A 73 -0.83 3.18 -1.32
C PHE A 73 -0.96 2.77 -2.79
N VAL A 74 -1.60 3.58 -3.63
CA VAL A 74 -1.72 3.30 -5.07
C VAL A 74 -0.90 4.33 -5.87
N PRO A 75 0.03 3.89 -6.72
CA PRO A 75 0.76 4.77 -7.62
C PRO A 75 -0.17 5.56 -8.55
N ILE A 76 0.20 6.81 -8.86
CA ILE A 76 -0.66 7.72 -9.63
C ILE A 76 -0.89 7.23 -11.05
N GLU A 77 0.04 6.44 -11.60
CA GLU A 77 -0.06 5.80 -12.91
C GLU A 77 -1.17 4.74 -12.93
N GLN A 78 -1.28 3.96 -11.86
CA GLN A 78 -2.33 2.94 -11.72
C GLN A 78 -3.70 3.59 -11.47
N ILE A 79 -3.73 4.66 -10.67
CA ILE A 79 -4.95 5.48 -10.50
C ILE A 79 -5.40 6.01 -11.85
N LYS A 80 -4.50 6.60 -12.63
CA LYS A 80 -4.81 7.14 -13.96
C LYS A 80 -5.25 6.04 -14.93
N ALA A 81 -4.67 4.84 -14.86
CA ALA A 81 -5.06 3.72 -15.72
C ALA A 81 -6.49 3.23 -15.44
N ILE A 82 -6.89 3.18 -14.16
CA ILE A 82 -8.18 2.65 -13.74
C ILE A 82 -9.28 3.72 -13.80
N ALA A 83 -9.01 4.90 -13.22
CA ALA A 83 -9.99 5.97 -13.11
C ALA A 83 -9.99 6.93 -14.31
N LYS A 84 -9.02 6.81 -15.24
CA LYS A 84 -8.77 7.75 -16.35
C LYS A 84 -8.39 9.17 -15.90
N VAL A 85 -8.44 9.46 -14.60
CA VAL A 85 -8.11 10.74 -13.98
C VAL A 85 -7.00 10.56 -12.95
N SER A 86 -6.20 11.61 -12.76
CA SER A 86 -5.12 11.61 -11.76
C SER A 86 -5.61 12.05 -10.38
N ASP A 87 -6.67 12.86 -10.33
CA ASP A 87 -7.26 13.34 -9.08
C ASP A 87 -8.35 12.37 -8.59
N ILE A 88 -8.25 11.99 -7.33
CA ILE A 88 -9.15 11.05 -6.66
C ILE A 88 -10.30 11.73 -5.92
N SER A 89 -10.31 13.07 -5.87
CA SER A 89 -11.26 13.87 -5.07
C SER A 89 -12.72 13.68 -5.51
N HIS A 90 -12.95 13.31 -6.76
CA HIS A 90 -14.28 13.10 -7.34
C HIS A 90 -14.56 11.63 -7.68
N ILE A 91 -13.66 10.70 -7.32
CA ILE A 91 -13.86 9.28 -7.59
C ILE A 91 -14.76 8.69 -6.50
N ASP A 92 -15.78 7.95 -6.93
CA ASP A 92 -16.73 7.23 -6.10
C ASP A 92 -17.17 5.92 -6.77
N GLY A 93 -18.10 5.21 -6.12
CA GLY A 93 -18.70 3.97 -6.65
C GLY A 93 -17.69 2.84 -6.86
N GLU A 94 -17.89 2.09 -7.94
CA GLU A 94 -17.14 0.87 -8.25
C GLU A 94 -15.65 1.14 -8.52
N ILE A 95 -15.33 2.25 -9.17
CA ILE A 95 -13.94 2.63 -9.46
C ILE A 95 -13.17 2.82 -8.15
N LEU A 96 -13.79 3.48 -7.16
CA LEU A 96 -13.18 3.64 -5.84
C LEU A 96 -13.00 2.29 -5.14
N GLU A 97 -13.92 1.35 -5.31
CA GLU A 97 -13.83 -0.01 -4.73
C GLU A 97 -12.65 -0.80 -5.31
N GLN A 98 -12.47 -0.75 -6.63
CA GLN A 98 -11.35 -1.40 -7.30
C GLN A 98 -10.01 -0.82 -6.83
N LEU A 99 -9.91 0.51 -6.73
CA LEU A 99 -8.71 1.19 -6.24
C LEU A 99 -8.41 0.89 -4.78
N VAL A 100 -9.43 0.81 -3.92
CA VAL A 100 -9.28 0.43 -2.52
C VAL A 100 -8.79 -1.02 -2.40
N SER A 101 -9.32 -1.94 -3.22
CA SER A 101 -8.85 -3.32 -3.28
C SER A 101 -7.37 -3.40 -3.67
N LEU A 102 -6.95 -2.60 -4.65
CA LEU A 102 -5.55 -2.48 -5.05
C LEU A 102 -4.68 -1.89 -3.93
N ALA A 103 -5.17 -0.87 -3.22
CA ALA A 103 -4.50 -0.29 -2.06
C ALA A 103 -4.26 -1.35 -0.97
N LYS A 104 -5.27 -2.19 -0.68
CA LYS A 104 -5.15 -3.29 0.29
C LYS A 104 -4.06 -4.29 -0.09
N VAL A 105 -3.99 -4.67 -1.37
CA VAL A 105 -2.94 -5.55 -1.88
C VAL A 105 -1.57 -4.91 -1.68
N ASN A 106 -1.41 -3.63 -2.04
CA ASN A 106 -0.14 -2.92 -1.89
C ASN A 106 0.29 -2.76 -0.43
N ILE A 107 -0.65 -2.50 0.48
CA ILE A 107 -0.39 -2.48 1.94
C ILE A 107 0.14 -3.85 2.40
N LYS A 108 -0.51 -4.94 1.98
CA LYS A 108 -0.09 -6.31 2.33
C LYS A 108 1.29 -6.64 1.77
N LEU A 109 1.56 -6.28 0.51
CA LEU A 109 2.88 -6.46 -0.12
C LEU A 109 3.96 -5.69 0.62
N ARG A 110 3.72 -4.43 0.98
CA ARG A 110 4.67 -3.60 1.74
C ARG A 110 4.90 -4.17 3.15
N LYS A 111 3.85 -4.63 3.84
CA LYS A 111 3.97 -5.29 5.15
C LYS A 111 4.86 -6.53 5.05
N ASN A 112 4.61 -7.40 4.07
CA ASN A 112 5.40 -8.62 3.87
C ASN A 112 6.87 -8.32 3.49
N ALA A 113 7.13 -7.29 2.68
CA ALA A 113 8.48 -6.84 2.37
C ALA A 113 9.21 -6.32 3.62
N SER A 114 8.51 -5.59 4.51
CA SER A 114 9.06 -5.13 5.78
C SER A 114 9.32 -6.29 6.75
N SER A 115 8.42 -7.26 6.84
CA SER A 115 8.56 -8.45 7.70
C SER A 115 9.70 -9.37 7.24
N ASN A 116 9.92 -9.49 5.94
CA ASN A 116 11.00 -10.30 5.39
C ASN A 116 12.36 -9.57 5.37
N SER A 117 12.38 -8.27 5.65
CA SER A 117 13.62 -7.49 5.74
C SER A 117 14.44 -7.76 7.01
N SER A 118 13.89 -8.50 8.00
CA SER A 118 14.65 -8.98 9.16
C SER A 118 15.45 -10.25 8.88
N SER A 119 15.33 -10.85 7.68
CA SER A 119 16.23 -11.92 7.24
C SER A 119 16.99 -11.47 6.01
N VAL A 120 18.01 -10.63 6.24
CA VAL A 120 19.07 -10.41 5.26
C VAL A 120 20.06 -11.56 5.38
N ASP A 121 19.60 -12.77 5.09
CA ASP A 121 20.53 -13.83 4.72
C ASP A 121 21.17 -13.43 3.39
N SER A 122 22.49 -13.35 3.43
CA SER A 122 23.32 -12.89 2.33
C SER A 122 23.22 -13.88 1.16
N ILE A 123 22.24 -13.69 0.29
CA ILE A 123 22.16 -14.43 -0.98
C ILE A 123 23.27 -13.89 -1.89
N LYS A 124 24.44 -14.52 -1.76
CA LYS A 124 25.41 -14.70 -2.85
C LYS A 124 24.69 -15.41 -3.99
N GLY A 125 23.98 -14.66 -4.80
CA GLY A 125 23.35 -15.13 -6.02
C GLY A 125 23.54 -14.06 -7.08
N ASN A 126 24.23 -14.43 -8.14
CA ASN A 126 24.47 -13.60 -9.32
C ASN A 126 23.13 -13.20 -9.96
N ILE A 127 22.50 -12.15 -9.45
CA ILE A 127 21.47 -11.41 -10.18
C ILE A 127 22.21 -10.20 -10.72
N ALA A 128 22.52 -10.27 -12.01
CA ALA A 128 22.81 -9.12 -12.82
C ALA A 128 21.61 -8.17 -12.74
N ILE A 129 21.60 -7.32 -11.71
CA ILE A 129 20.84 -6.09 -11.68
C ILE A 129 21.40 -5.31 -12.86
N LYS A 130 20.67 -5.35 -13.98
CA LYS A 130 20.90 -4.49 -15.12
C LYS A 130 21.13 -3.09 -14.58
N SER A 131 22.25 -2.54 -15.00
CA SER A 131 22.75 -1.18 -14.78
C SER A 131 21.66 -0.10 -14.80
N GLU A 132 20.93 0.07 -13.70
CA GLU A 132 20.45 1.39 -13.33
C GLU A 132 21.69 2.16 -12.91
N GLU A 133 22.07 3.13 -13.74
CA GLU A 133 23.13 4.09 -13.46
C GLU A 133 22.99 4.56 -12.02
N ARG A 134 23.99 4.20 -11.21
CA ARG A 134 23.97 4.36 -9.77
C ARG A 134 23.94 5.84 -9.47
N ALA A 135 22.76 6.36 -9.11
CA ALA A 135 22.63 7.57 -8.33
C ALA A 135 23.61 7.45 -7.15
N SER A 136 24.72 8.18 -7.23
CA SER A 136 25.83 8.12 -6.30
C SER A 136 26.51 9.47 -6.33
N LEU A 137 26.72 10.04 -5.15
CA LEU A 137 27.47 11.29 -4.96
C LEU A 137 28.95 11.15 -5.33
N LEU A 138 29.46 9.94 -5.63
CA LEU A 138 30.80 9.75 -6.17
C LEU A 138 30.86 10.01 -7.68
N ASN A 139 29.71 10.09 -8.36
CA ASN A 139 29.64 10.48 -9.76
C ASN A 139 29.62 12.01 -9.84
N SER A 140 30.63 12.60 -10.47
CA SER A 140 30.76 14.06 -10.63
C SER A 140 29.62 14.69 -11.44
N ASN A 141 28.89 13.90 -12.23
CA ASN A 141 27.77 14.36 -13.04
C ASN A 141 26.41 14.16 -12.36
N PHE A 142 26.38 13.70 -11.11
CA PHE A 142 25.13 13.44 -10.40
C PHE A 142 24.54 14.73 -9.79
N VAL A 143 23.34 15.11 -10.25
CA VAL A 143 22.54 16.18 -9.68
C VAL A 143 21.18 15.59 -9.27
N PRO A 144 20.84 15.54 -7.98
CA PRO A 144 19.57 14.96 -7.54
C PRO A 144 18.40 15.85 -7.95
N ILE A 145 17.36 15.25 -8.54
CA ILE A 145 16.15 15.98 -8.97
C ILE A 145 15.16 16.13 -7.81
N ASN A 146 15.21 15.22 -6.83
CA ASN A 146 14.34 15.24 -5.64
C ASN A 146 15.06 14.67 -4.40
N PHE A 147 14.45 14.86 -3.22
CA PHE A 147 15.04 14.42 -1.94
C PHE A 147 15.18 12.89 -1.85
N THR A 148 14.27 12.13 -2.45
CA THR A 148 14.33 10.66 -2.47
C THR A 148 15.58 10.15 -3.19
N GLU A 149 15.90 10.72 -4.35
CA GLU A 149 17.12 10.42 -5.11
C GLU A 149 18.39 10.79 -4.35
N PHE A 150 18.37 11.92 -3.63
CA PHE A 150 19.49 12.33 -2.79
C PHE A 150 19.76 11.31 -1.68
N VAL A 151 18.73 10.88 -0.95
CA VAL A 151 18.84 9.87 0.11
C VAL A 151 19.30 8.53 -0.47
N GLN A 152 18.81 8.14 -1.65
CA GLN A 152 19.23 6.93 -2.35
C GLN A 152 20.71 7.01 -2.77
N ALA A 153 21.17 8.17 -3.24
CA ALA A 153 22.55 8.42 -3.59
C ALA A 153 23.48 8.33 -2.37
N ILE A 154 23.07 8.88 -1.21
CA ILE A 154 23.80 8.71 0.06
C ILE A 154 23.96 7.22 0.39
N SER A 155 22.86 6.46 0.39
CA SER A 155 22.90 5.02 0.70
C SER A 155 23.84 4.25 -0.23
N ASN A 156 23.79 4.56 -1.53
CA ASN A 156 24.64 3.94 -2.53
C ASN A 156 26.12 4.30 -2.37
N THR A 157 26.44 5.55 -2.06
CA THR A 157 27.83 5.99 -1.82
C THR A 157 28.44 5.32 -0.62
N TYR A 158 27.69 5.15 0.48
CA TYR A 158 28.14 4.44 1.65
C TYR A 158 28.47 2.97 1.33
N LYS A 159 27.58 2.29 0.58
CA LYS A 159 27.82 0.91 0.11
C LYS A 159 29.09 0.83 -0.74
N GLN A 160 29.29 1.77 -1.68
CA GLN A 160 30.49 1.81 -2.53
C GLN A 160 31.77 2.03 -1.74
N ARG A 161 31.81 3.01 -0.82
CA ARG A 161 32.98 3.27 0.04
C ARG A 161 33.32 2.07 0.90
N ARG A 162 32.31 1.40 1.46
CA ARG A 162 32.49 0.19 2.27
C ARG A 162 33.12 -0.94 1.45
N ILE A 163 32.65 -1.16 0.21
CA ILE A 163 33.24 -2.15 -0.68
C ILE A 163 34.70 -1.79 -1.03
N GLN A 164 34.97 -0.53 -1.39
CA GLN A 164 36.33 -0.07 -1.67
C GLN A 164 37.27 -0.26 -0.48
N PHE A 165 36.81 0.04 0.74
CA PHE A 165 37.59 -0.16 1.95
C PHE A 165 38.01 -1.63 2.14
N TYR A 166 37.07 -2.56 2.03
CA TYR A 166 37.37 -3.99 2.18
C TYR A 166 38.23 -4.53 1.03
N GLU A 167 38.04 -4.06 -0.19
CA GLU A 167 38.91 -4.44 -1.31
C GLU A 167 40.34 -3.92 -1.13
N ASN A 168 40.52 -2.68 -0.67
CA ASN A 168 41.84 -2.13 -0.36
C ASN A 168 42.52 -2.89 0.79
N LEU A 169 41.76 -3.26 1.84
CA LEU A 169 42.27 -4.08 2.94
C LEU A 169 42.76 -5.45 2.47
N LYS A 170 42.02 -6.11 1.56
CA LYS A 170 42.44 -7.38 0.95
C LYS A 170 43.69 -7.22 0.09
N ARG A 171 43.79 -6.13 -0.68
CA ARG A 171 44.98 -5.85 -1.51
C ARG A 171 46.22 -5.64 -0.64
N HIS A 172 46.13 -4.84 0.41
CA HIS A 172 47.24 -4.61 1.34
C HIS A 172 47.72 -5.88 2.04
N LYS A 173 46.80 -6.77 2.45
CA LYS A 173 47.18 -8.08 3.01
C LYS A 173 47.88 -9.00 2.01
N ARG A 174 47.59 -8.89 0.70
CA ARG A 174 48.26 -9.70 -0.34
C ARG A 174 49.66 -9.19 -0.64
N THR A 175 49.86 -7.87 -0.62
CA THR A 175 51.19 -7.26 -0.83
C THR A 175 52.12 -7.34 0.37
N SER A 176 51.62 -7.62 1.58
CA SER A 176 52.45 -7.76 2.79
C SER A 176 52.93 -9.20 3.05
N ILE A 177 52.55 -10.16 2.20
CA ILE A 177 52.88 -11.60 2.32
C ILE A 177 53.82 -12.04 1.17
N ALA A 178 54.17 -11.13 0.26
CA ALA A 178 55.20 -11.31 -0.76
C ALA A 178 56.45 -10.51 -0.37
#